data_AF-A0A1E4S7J3-F1
#
_entry.id   AF-A0A1E4S7J3-F1
#
_cell.length_a   1.000
_cell.length_b   1.000
_cell.length_c   1.000
_cell.angle_alpha   90.00
_cell.angle_beta   90.00
_cell.angle_gamma   90.00
#
_symmetry.space_group_name_H-M   'P 1'
#
loop_
_entity.id
_entity.type
_entity.pdbx_description
1 polymer ?
#
loop_
_entity_poly.entity_id
_entity_poly.type
_entity_poly.pdbx_seq_one_letter_code
_entity_poly.pdbx_strand_id
1 'polypeptide(L)'
;MSDLFNIEGVQSSSPVVETDRLKEIRLERENNTLLEKRNRLLREIEELELKWNSLNNDVSSTESQKEEDELIMDLIKKASQTGGNNDDAPDDPPDELVEFDDFAYSTLPLRDWSIRHEYLRKFYPYIQVLSPHSTLTLHYIDAKPQVLKSLSFVIQHSTLFEFEVAILLRSKDNIYSVYDLKLTKTSNNRFNTLLISIADHFSQTKNINGFLYTLNACFESITKRHSTFKELYQRYVSDDFESRHSIYNNTVHLPPIQLTWDIVFDPHDGLYSQLTVNSQFNSTFKEMLEFYGLKKSIALLLENIDNVSSP
;
A
#
# COMPACT_ATOMS: atom_id res chain seq x y z
N MET A 1 -59.48 -71.66 30.58
CA MET A 1 -59.93 -70.48 29.82
C MET A 1 -59.44 -69.28 30.61
N SER A 2 -58.14 -68.98 30.63
CA SER A 2 -57.25 -68.65 29.50
C SER A 2 -57.65 -67.33 28.82
N ASP A 3 -56.77 -66.36 29.00
CA ASP A 3 -56.51 -65.17 28.19
C ASP A 3 -57.38 -63.92 28.41
N LEU A 4 -56.75 -62.89 28.98
CA LEU A 4 -56.49 -61.62 28.28
C LEU A 4 -55.45 -60.76 29.03
N PHE A 5 -54.23 -60.86 28.51
CA PHE A 5 -53.17 -59.86 28.36
C PHE A 5 -53.17 -58.55 29.18
N ASN A 6 -52.02 -58.32 29.82
CA ASN A 6 -51.30 -57.05 30.05
C ASN A 6 -51.98 -55.77 29.55
N ILE A 7 -52.18 -54.82 30.46
CA ILE A 7 -52.06 -53.39 30.13
C ILE A 7 -51.00 -52.81 31.07
N GLU A 8 -49.84 -52.53 30.48
CA GLU A 8 -48.75 -51.78 31.04
C GLU A 8 -49.20 -50.35 31.42
N GLY A 9 -48.70 -49.88 32.55
CA GLY A 9 -48.30 -48.48 32.78
C GLY A 9 -49.29 -47.37 32.41
N VAL A 10 -50.28 -47.10 33.26
CA VAL A 10 -50.85 -45.74 33.33
C VAL A 10 -49.92 -44.89 34.19
N GLN A 11 -48.90 -44.31 33.55
CA GLN A 11 -48.20 -43.16 34.13
C GLN A 11 -49.22 -42.02 34.22
N SER A 12 -49.69 -41.72 35.42
CA SER A 12 -50.47 -40.53 35.69
C SER A 12 -49.61 -39.30 35.37
N SER A 13 -49.82 -38.67 34.22
CA SER A 13 -49.20 -37.38 33.92
C SER A 13 -49.76 -36.36 34.92
N SER A 14 -48.89 -35.89 35.82
CA SER A 14 -49.25 -34.79 36.71
C SER A 14 -49.57 -33.56 35.84
N PRO A 15 -50.65 -32.81 36.13
CA PRO A 15 -51.03 -31.60 35.38
C PRO A 15 -49.86 -30.61 35.24
N VAL A 16 -48.94 -30.60 36.19
CA VAL A 16 -47.72 -29.77 36.19
C VAL A 16 -46.75 -30.19 35.07
N VAL A 17 -46.52 -31.50 34.91
CA VAL A 17 -45.65 -32.07 33.86
C VAL A 17 -46.23 -31.82 32.47
N GLU A 18 -47.56 -31.82 32.37
CA GLU A 18 -48.25 -31.53 31.11
C GLU A 18 -48.21 -30.03 30.77
N THR A 19 -48.33 -29.15 31.76
CA THR A 19 -48.16 -27.71 31.55
C THR A 19 -46.73 -27.31 31.21
N ASP A 20 -45.72 -27.98 31.75
CA ASP A 20 -44.32 -27.69 31.43
C ASP A 20 -43.93 -28.21 30.04
N ARG A 21 -44.46 -29.37 29.62
CA ARG A 21 -44.36 -29.84 28.23
C ARG A 21 -45.04 -28.87 27.24
N LEU A 22 -46.21 -28.33 27.59
CA LEU A 22 -46.90 -27.34 26.75
C LEU A 22 -46.14 -26.02 26.65
N LYS A 23 -45.47 -25.59 27.73
CA LYS A 23 -44.56 -24.42 27.70
C LYS A 23 -43.33 -24.68 26.84
N GLU A 24 -42.73 -25.86 26.95
CA GLU A 24 -41.57 -26.24 26.15
C GLU A 24 -41.90 -26.27 24.65
N ILE A 25 -43.03 -26.89 24.26
CA ILE A 25 -43.53 -26.87 22.87
C ILE A 25 -43.81 -25.44 22.39
N ARG A 26 -44.33 -24.57 23.27
CA ARG A 26 -44.57 -23.16 22.93
C ARG A 26 -43.26 -22.40 22.72
N LEU A 27 -42.27 -22.58 23.59
CA LEU A 27 -40.95 -21.96 23.47
C LEU A 27 -40.20 -22.46 22.22
N GLU A 28 -40.33 -23.74 21.88
CA GLU A 28 -39.74 -24.31 20.67
C GLU A 28 -40.37 -23.72 19.40
N ARG A 29 -41.70 -23.53 19.39
CA ARG A 29 -42.39 -22.82 18.30
C ARG A 29 -41.94 -21.36 18.21
N GLU A 30 -41.87 -20.65 19.33
CA GLU A 30 -41.41 -19.26 19.36
C GLU A 30 -39.96 -19.17 18.85
N ASN A 31 -39.07 -20.07 19.27
CA ASN A 31 -37.69 -20.13 18.80
C ASN A 31 -37.58 -20.40 17.29
N ASN A 32 -38.37 -21.35 16.77
CA ASN A 32 -38.42 -21.62 15.33
C ASN A 32 -38.89 -20.40 14.54
N THR A 33 -39.92 -19.68 15.02
CA THR A 33 -40.36 -18.44 14.36
C THR A 33 -39.31 -17.33 14.42
N LEU A 34 -38.53 -17.25 15.50
CA LEU A 34 -37.44 -16.29 15.63
C LEU A 34 -36.27 -16.64 14.71
N LEU A 35 -35.94 -17.93 14.56
CA LEU A 35 -34.92 -18.41 13.62
C LEU A 35 -35.31 -18.13 12.17
N GLU A 36 -36.58 -18.36 11.82
CA GLU A 36 -37.10 -17.99 10.50
C GLU A 36 -37.02 -16.49 10.23
N LYS A 37 -37.40 -15.66 11.21
CA LYS A 37 -37.26 -14.19 11.12
C LYS A 37 -35.81 -13.77 10.96
N ARG A 38 -34.89 -14.35 11.74
CA ARG A 38 -33.45 -14.10 11.64
C ARG A 38 -32.93 -14.45 10.24
N ASN A 39 -33.27 -15.63 9.73
CA ASN A 39 -32.80 -16.09 8.41
C ASN A 39 -33.41 -15.30 7.24
N ARG A 40 -34.61 -14.73 7.43
CA ARG A 40 -35.21 -13.81 6.46
C ARG A 40 -34.49 -12.47 6.47
N LEU A 41 -34.21 -11.91 7.65
CA LEU A 41 -33.48 -10.65 7.80
C LEU A 41 -32.05 -10.75 7.25
N LEU A 42 -31.36 -11.89 7.45
CA LEU A 42 -30.03 -12.10 6.88
C LEU A 42 -30.03 -12.06 5.35
N ARG A 43 -31.01 -12.72 4.71
CA ARG A 43 -31.17 -12.65 3.25
C ARG A 43 -31.51 -11.25 2.77
N GLU A 44 -32.36 -10.53 3.50
CA GLU A 44 -32.70 -9.15 3.17
C GLU A 44 -31.49 -8.21 3.30
N ILE A 45 -30.64 -8.41 4.31
CA ILE A 45 -29.37 -7.70 4.45
C ILE A 45 -28.45 -8.00 3.26
N GLU A 46 -28.26 -9.28 2.89
CA GLU A 46 -27.43 -9.65 1.74
C GLU A 46 -27.96 -9.03 0.43
N GLU A 47 -29.27 -9.02 0.21
CA GLU A 47 -29.88 -8.37 -0.96
C GLU A 47 -29.71 -6.84 -0.94
N LEU A 48 -29.82 -6.21 0.22
CA LEU A 48 -29.59 -4.77 0.39
C LEU A 48 -28.12 -4.40 0.21
N GLU A 49 -27.19 -5.23 0.69
CA GLU A 49 -25.75 -5.06 0.46
C GLU A 49 -25.41 -5.19 -1.03
N LEU A 50 -26.00 -6.16 -1.74
CA LEU A 50 -25.83 -6.29 -3.19
C LEU A 50 -26.38 -5.08 -3.95
N LYS A 51 -27.60 -4.63 -3.63
CA LYS A 51 -28.21 -3.44 -4.26
C LYS A 51 -27.44 -2.17 -3.94
N TRP A 52 -26.95 -2.02 -2.71
CA TRP A 52 -26.15 -0.89 -2.30
C TRP A 52 -24.79 -0.88 -3.02
N ASN A 53 -24.13 -2.03 -3.11
CA ASN A 53 -22.87 -2.16 -3.84
C ASN A 53 -23.05 -1.87 -5.34
N SER A 54 -24.18 -2.25 -5.94
CA SER A 54 -24.46 -1.88 -7.34
C SER A 54 -24.71 -0.37 -7.48
N LEU A 55 -25.52 0.23 -6.60
CA LEU A 55 -25.79 1.68 -6.64
C LEU A 55 -24.54 2.52 -6.37
N ASN A 56 -23.71 2.11 -5.42
CA ASN A 56 -22.54 2.89 -4.99
C ASN A 56 -21.40 2.80 -6.01
N ASN A 57 -21.32 1.73 -6.81
CA ASN A 57 -20.41 1.69 -7.96
C ASN A 57 -20.83 2.70 -9.06
N ASP A 58 -22.13 2.94 -9.24
CA ASP A 58 -22.64 3.89 -10.23
C ASP A 58 -22.61 5.36 -9.74
N VAL A 59 -22.79 5.61 -8.43
CA VAL A 59 -22.87 6.98 -7.87
C VAL A 59 -21.51 7.51 -7.34
N SER A 60 -20.65 6.64 -6.77
CA SER A 60 -19.32 7.10 -6.28
C SER A 60 -18.36 7.51 -7.40
N SER A 61 -18.64 7.08 -8.64
CA SER A 61 -17.89 7.50 -9.81
C SER A 61 -18.25 8.90 -10.29
N THR A 62 -19.38 9.51 -9.88
CA THR A 62 -19.83 10.81 -10.42
C THR A 62 -19.83 11.94 -9.41
N GLU A 63 -20.12 11.69 -8.13
CA GLU A 63 -20.15 12.76 -7.10
C GLU A 63 -18.78 13.01 -6.46
N SER A 64 -18.03 11.97 -6.08
CA SER A 64 -16.66 12.14 -5.55
C SER A 64 -15.68 12.71 -6.57
N GLN A 65 -15.94 12.53 -7.87
CA GLN A 65 -15.14 13.13 -8.94
C GLN A 65 -15.33 14.65 -9.04
N LYS A 66 -16.51 15.19 -8.71
CA LYS A 66 -16.74 16.64 -8.76
C LYS A 66 -16.00 17.37 -7.64
N GLU A 67 -15.97 16.81 -6.42
CA GLU A 67 -15.31 17.43 -5.27
C GLU A 67 -13.76 17.37 -5.35
N GLU A 68 -13.20 16.27 -5.88
CA GLU A 68 -11.74 16.18 -6.12
C GLU A 68 -11.27 17.13 -7.24
N ASP A 69 -12.07 17.26 -8.31
CA ASP A 69 -11.79 18.19 -9.41
C ASP A 69 -11.85 19.67 -8.93
N GLU A 70 -12.74 20.01 -7.98
CA GLU A 70 -12.81 21.36 -7.39
C GLU A 70 -11.55 21.72 -6.57
N LEU A 71 -11.00 20.79 -5.80
CA LEU A 71 -9.76 21.00 -5.03
C LEU A 71 -8.53 21.22 -5.94
N ILE A 72 -8.46 20.51 -7.06
CA ILE A 72 -7.41 20.71 -8.07
C ILE A 72 -7.56 22.09 -8.73
N MET A 73 -8.78 22.53 -9.01
CA MET A 73 -9.07 23.84 -9.60
C MET A 73 -8.64 25.00 -8.69
N ASP A 74 -8.83 24.88 -7.38
CA ASP A 74 -8.39 25.89 -6.41
C ASP A 74 -6.87 26.00 -6.32
N LEU A 75 -6.15 24.89 -6.47
CA LEU A 75 -4.68 24.87 -6.51
C LEU A 75 -4.13 25.47 -7.81
N ILE A 76 -4.75 25.19 -8.96
CA ILE A 76 -4.36 25.74 -10.27
C ILE A 76 -4.61 27.24 -10.33
N LYS A 77 -5.77 27.72 -9.83
CA LYS A 77 -6.09 29.16 -9.74
C LYS A 77 -5.11 29.92 -8.84
N LYS A 78 -4.69 29.32 -7.72
CA LYS A 78 -3.68 29.92 -6.84
C LYS A 78 -2.32 30.01 -7.51
N ALA A 79 -1.90 28.97 -8.25
CA ALA A 79 -0.63 28.95 -8.95
C ALA A 79 -0.55 30.00 -10.09
N SER A 80 -1.64 30.21 -10.83
CA SER A 80 -1.71 31.20 -11.91
C SER A 80 -1.80 32.65 -11.41
N GLN A 81 -2.45 32.90 -10.27
CA GLN A 81 -2.51 34.23 -9.67
C GLN A 81 -1.17 34.71 -9.06
N THR A 82 -0.28 33.79 -8.69
CA THR A 82 1.08 34.14 -8.20
C THR A 82 2.12 34.39 -9.31
N GLY A 83 1.77 34.18 -10.59
CA GLY A 83 2.73 34.21 -11.71
C GLY A 83 2.54 35.34 -12.75
N GLY A 84 1.63 36.29 -12.54
CA GLY A 84 1.32 37.33 -13.53
C GLY A 84 2.13 38.62 -13.34
N ASN A 85 3.27 38.73 -14.03
CA ASN A 85 3.83 40.04 -14.41
C ASN A 85 2.93 40.69 -15.49
N ASN A 86 2.85 42.02 -15.43
CA ASN A 86 2.23 42.91 -16.41
C ASN A 86 2.54 42.53 -17.87
N ASP A 87 1.59 42.77 -18.78
CA ASP A 87 1.83 43.53 -20.01
C ASP A 87 0.50 43.89 -20.72
N ASP A 88 0.51 45.08 -21.31
CA ASP A 88 -0.59 45.81 -21.96
C ASP A 88 -1.25 45.03 -23.12
N ALA A 89 -2.59 45.08 -23.18
CA ALA A 89 -3.35 44.71 -24.37
C ALA A 89 -3.96 45.97 -25.02
N PRO A 90 -3.77 46.22 -26.33
CA PRO A 90 -4.50 47.27 -27.03
C PRO A 90 -5.92 46.79 -27.42
N ASP A 91 -6.86 47.73 -27.35
CA ASP A 91 -8.25 47.61 -27.78
C ASP A 91 -8.37 47.26 -29.27
N ASP A 92 -8.81 46.04 -29.58
CA ASP A 92 -9.60 45.73 -30.78
C ASP A 92 -10.51 44.52 -30.48
N PRO A 93 -11.81 44.55 -30.80
CA PRO A 93 -12.71 43.45 -30.52
C PRO A 93 -12.57 42.38 -31.61
N PRO A 94 -12.30 41.10 -31.29
CA PRO A 94 -12.36 40.06 -32.29
C PRO A 94 -13.79 39.56 -32.48
N ASP A 95 -14.07 39.29 -33.76
CA ASP A 95 -15.23 38.63 -34.32
C ASP A 95 -15.60 37.30 -33.65
N GLU A 96 -16.89 36.94 -33.79
CA GLU A 96 -17.53 35.64 -33.54
C GLU A 96 -16.91 34.74 -32.45
N LEU A 97 -17.63 34.64 -31.32
CA LEU A 97 -17.41 33.62 -30.29
C LEU A 97 -17.48 32.21 -30.91
N VAL A 98 -16.33 31.67 -31.29
CA VAL A 98 -16.15 30.23 -31.49
C VAL A 98 -16.60 29.56 -30.18
N GLU A 99 -17.58 28.66 -30.25
CA GLU A 99 -17.98 27.85 -29.10
C GLU A 99 -16.72 27.22 -28.49
N PHE A 100 -16.36 27.69 -27.30
CA PHE A 100 -15.27 27.14 -26.51
C PHE A 100 -15.65 25.71 -26.16
N ASP A 101 -14.92 24.74 -26.73
CA ASP A 101 -15.05 23.35 -26.32
C ASP A 101 -14.39 23.19 -24.94
N ASP A 102 -15.18 23.42 -23.88
CA ASP A 102 -14.76 23.39 -22.47
C ASP A 102 -14.04 22.07 -22.09
N PHE A 103 -14.22 21.00 -22.86
CA PHE A 103 -13.56 19.72 -22.63
C PHE A 103 -12.12 19.66 -23.15
N ALA A 104 -11.80 20.36 -24.24
CA ALA A 104 -10.48 20.30 -24.88
C ALA A 104 -9.45 21.21 -24.18
N TYR A 105 -9.91 22.24 -23.47
CA TYR A 105 -9.08 23.22 -22.77
C TYR A 105 -9.29 23.23 -21.25
N SER A 106 -9.88 22.17 -20.70
CA SER A 106 -9.97 21.99 -19.25
C SER A 106 -8.57 21.77 -18.67
N THR A 107 -8.23 22.51 -17.62
CA THR A 107 -7.01 22.28 -16.82
C THR A 107 -7.14 21.09 -15.85
N LEU A 108 -8.28 20.37 -15.91
CA LEU A 108 -8.54 19.18 -15.11
C LEU A 108 -7.66 18.01 -15.61
N PRO A 109 -7.29 17.07 -14.72
CA PRO A 109 -6.54 15.90 -15.15
C PRO A 109 -7.33 15.08 -16.17
N LEU A 110 -6.64 14.52 -17.16
CA LEU A 110 -7.24 13.71 -18.24
C LEU A 110 -8.20 12.64 -17.69
N ARG A 111 -9.48 12.63 -18.04
CA ARG A 111 -10.44 11.65 -17.50
C ARG A 111 -10.16 10.18 -17.88
N ASP A 112 -9.32 9.96 -18.88
CA ASP A 112 -8.93 8.62 -19.31
C ASP A 112 -8.08 7.92 -18.24
N TRP A 113 -8.70 6.97 -17.54
CA TRP A 113 -8.07 6.14 -16.53
C TRP A 113 -6.94 5.27 -17.08
N SER A 114 -6.99 4.87 -18.34
CA SER A 114 -5.94 4.05 -18.97
C SER A 114 -4.63 4.84 -19.05
N ILE A 115 -4.73 6.09 -19.51
CA ILE A 115 -3.62 7.03 -19.59
C ILE A 115 -3.13 7.41 -18.18
N ARG A 116 -4.03 7.70 -17.23
CA ARG A 116 -3.65 7.97 -15.83
C ARG A 116 -2.91 6.78 -15.20
N HIS A 117 -3.37 5.56 -15.44
CA HIS A 117 -2.68 4.36 -14.97
C HIS A 117 -1.28 4.22 -15.59
N GLU A 118 -1.10 4.56 -16.87
CA GLU A 118 0.22 4.58 -17.50
C GLU A 118 1.14 5.62 -16.84
N TYR A 119 0.65 6.82 -16.54
CA TYR A 119 1.42 7.82 -15.81
C TYR A 119 1.78 7.34 -14.39
N LEU A 120 0.84 6.76 -13.66
CA LEU A 120 1.11 6.21 -12.32
C LEU A 120 2.19 5.12 -12.35
N ARG A 121 2.20 4.26 -13.37
CA ARG A 121 3.28 3.28 -13.57
C ARG A 121 4.63 3.93 -13.82
N LYS A 122 4.69 5.08 -14.50
CA LYS A 122 5.94 5.83 -14.70
C LYS A 122 6.45 6.44 -13.39
N PHE A 123 5.56 6.90 -12.51
CA PHE A 123 5.93 7.43 -11.18
C PHE A 123 6.38 6.35 -10.20
N TYR A 124 5.79 5.16 -10.27
CA TYR A 124 6.16 4.01 -9.44
C TYR A 124 6.63 2.85 -10.32
N PRO A 125 7.77 2.99 -11.01
CA PRO A 125 8.22 2.01 -12.02
C PRO A 125 8.60 0.66 -11.40
N TYR A 126 8.75 0.61 -10.09
CA TYR A 126 9.21 -0.54 -9.33
C TYR A 126 8.15 -1.12 -8.41
N ILE A 127 6.88 -0.72 -8.57
CA ILE A 127 5.79 -1.26 -7.77
C ILE A 127 4.77 -1.87 -8.72
N GLN A 128 4.59 -3.18 -8.60
CA GLN A 128 3.51 -3.89 -9.27
C GLN A 128 2.41 -4.17 -8.24
N VAL A 129 1.19 -3.73 -8.55
CA VAL A 129 0.00 -4.04 -7.76
C VAL A 129 -0.72 -5.21 -8.42
N LEU A 130 -0.95 -6.27 -7.65
CA LEU A 130 -1.57 -7.52 -8.09
C LEU A 130 -2.81 -7.82 -7.25
N SER A 131 -3.75 -8.55 -7.86
CA SER A 131 -4.95 -9.08 -7.21
C SER A 131 -5.73 -8.05 -6.36
N PRO A 132 -6.04 -6.84 -6.87
CA PRO A 132 -6.79 -5.87 -6.11
C PRO A 132 -8.21 -6.38 -5.87
N HIS A 133 -8.63 -6.36 -4.61
CA HIS A 133 -9.96 -6.71 -4.17
C HIS A 133 -10.49 -5.64 -3.21
N SER A 134 -11.77 -5.32 -3.36
CA SER A 134 -12.46 -4.31 -2.57
C SER A 134 -13.82 -4.84 -2.15
N THR A 135 -14.11 -4.81 -0.85
CA THR A 135 -15.42 -5.19 -0.31
C THR A 135 -15.89 -4.20 0.74
N LEU A 136 -17.19 -4.03 0.85
CA LEU A 136 -17.82 -3.30 1.94
C LEU A 136 -18.34 -4.32 2.93
N THR A 137 -17.95 -4.19 4.20
CA THR A 137 -18.30 -5.14 5.26
C THR A 137 -18.85 -4.39 6.47
N LEU A 138 -19.90 -4.95 7.07
CA LEU A 138 -20.43 -4.44 8.34
C LEU A 138 -19.58 -4.98 9.50
N HIS A 139 -18.91 -4.08 10.21
CA HIS A 139 -18.15 -4.39 11.41
C HIS A 139 -18.83 -3.85 12.66
N TYR A 140 -18.76 -4.60 13.76
CA TYR A 140 -19.17 -4.12 15.07
C TYR A 140 -17.93 -3.66 15.83
N ILE A 141 -17.81 -2.35 16.04
CA ILE A 141 -16.75 -1.74 16.83
C ILE A 141 -17.40 -1.09 18.05
N ASP A 142 -17.00 -1.50 19.25
CA ASP A 142 -17.57 -1.03 20.52
C ASP A 142 -19.09 -1.14 20.58
N ALA A 143 -19.62 -2.29 20.14
CA ALA A 143 -21.06 -2.59 20.06
C ALA A 143 -21.88 -1.67 19.12
N LYS A 144 -21.22 -0.88 18.26
CA LYS A 144 -21.88 -0.07 17.23
C LYS A 144 -21.60 -0.66 15.85
N PRO A 145 -22.63 -0.89 15.01
CA PRO A 145 -22.43 -1.28 13.63
C PRO A 145 -21.80 -0.12 12.85
N GLN A 146 -20.73 -0.40 12.12
CA GLN A 146 -20.04 0.52 11.23
C GLN A 146 -19.76 -0.19 9.92
N VAL A 147 -20.12 0.44 8.80
CA VAL A 147 -19.74 -0.06 7.47
C VAL A 147 -18.31 0.36 7.21
N LEU A 148 -17.43 -0.62 7.01
CA LEU A 148 -16.04 -0.39 6.63
C LEU A 148 -15.81 -0.87 5.20
N LYS A 149 -14.93 -0.19 4.48
CA LYS A 149 -14.46 -0.63 3.18
C LYS A 149 -13.14 -1.34 3.37
N SER A 150 -13.07 -2.63 3.03
CA SER A 150 -11.83 -3.38 3.01
C SER A 150 -11.20 -3.32 1.61
N LEU A 151 -9.89 -3.10 1.56
CA LEU A 151 -9.07 -3.18 0.35
C LEU A 151 -7.96 -4.19 0.61
N SER A 152 -7.77 -5.15 -0.29
CA SER A 152 -6.66 -6.09 -0.24
C SER A 152 -5.99 -6.21 -1.58
N PHE A 153 -4.66 -6.21 -1.59
CA PHE A 153 -3.87 -6.36 -2.81
C PHE A 153 -2.46 -6.84 -2.45
N VAL A 154 -1.74 -7.33 -3.45
CA VAL A 154 -0.33 -7.70 -3.32
C VAL A 154 0.53 -6.64 -3.99
N ILE A 155 1.50 -6.12 -3.26
CA ILE A 155 2.58 -5.31 -3.81
C ILE A 155 3.77 -6.22 -4.07
N GLN A 156 4.20 -6.28 -5.31
CA GLN A 156 5.38 -7.05 -5.70
C GLN A 156 6.38 -6.17 -6.44
N HIS A 157 7.66 -6.47 -6.24
CA HIS A 157 8.70 -6.07 -7.16
C HIS A 157 9.60 -7.27 -7.51
N SER A 158 9.46 -7.76 -8.74
CA SER A 158 10.29 -8.83 -9.31
C SER A 158 10.54 -9.94 -8.28
N THR A 159 11.82 -10.17 -7.91
CA THR A 159 12.27 -11.15 -6.90
C THR A 159 12.62 -10.53 -5.54
N LEU A 160 12.57 -9.21 -5.41
CA LEU A 160 13.14 -8.49 -4.28
C LEU A 160 12.19 -8.30 -3.11
N PHE A 161 10.90 -8.09 -3.37
CA PHE A 161 9.90 -8.09 -2.31
C PHE A 161 8.52 -8.44 -2.83
N GLU A 162 7.74 -8.96 -1.91
CA GLU A 162 6.33 -9.23 -2.05
C GLU A 162 5.69 -8.99 -0.68
N PHE A 163 4.64 -8.18 -0.69
CA PHE A 163 3.85 -7.78 0.45
C PHE A 163 2.37 -7.99 0.17
N GLU A 164 1.70 -8.70 1.06
CA GLU A 164 0.25 -8.68 1.14
C GLU A 164 -0.18 -7.44 1.94
N VAL A 165 -1.03 -6.63 1.33
CA VAL A 165 -1.59 -5.41 1.92
C VAL A 165 -3.07 -5.63 2.17
N ALA A 166 -3.50 -5.35 3.40
CA ALA A 166 -4.91 -5.26 3.76
C ALA A 166 -5.18 -3.94 4.48
N ILE A 167 -6.16 -3.19 4.00
CA ILE A 167 -6.55 -1.87 4.50
C ILE A 167 -8.01 -1.93 4.89
N LEU A 168 -8.33 -1.51 6.12
CA LEU A 168 -9.71 -1.24 6.53
C LEU A 168 -9.89 0.27 6.55
N LEU A 169 -10.85 0.76 5.76
CA LEU A 169 -11.21 2.16 5.68
C LEU A 169 -12.53 2.40 6.40
N ARG A 170 -12.56 3.43 7.23
CA ARG A 170 -13.78 3.97 7.84
C ARG A 170 -14.17 5.24 7.11
N SER A 171 -15.40 5.28 6.58
CA SER A 171 -15.97 6.51 6.07
C SER A 171 -16.47 7.37 7.23
N LYS A 172 -16.06 8.65 7.24
CA LYS A 172 -16.61 9.67 8.14
C LYS A 172 -16.67 10.98 7.35
N ASP A 173 -17.85 11.61 7.31
CA ASP A 173 -18.06 12.89 6.60
C ASP A 173 -17.62 12.82 5.11
N ASN A 174 -17.96 11.72 4.43
CA ASN A 174 -17.54 11.38 3.05
C ASN A 174 -16.02 11.22 2.83
N ILE A 175 -15.20 11.29 3.88
CA ILE A 175 -13.76 11.06 3.81
C ILE A 175 -13.45 9.65 4.33
N TYR A 176 -12.74 8.85 3.54
CA TYR A 176 -12.22 7.57 3.99
C TYR A 176 -10.94 7.79 4.81
N SER A 177 -10.94 7.28 6.03
CA SER A 177 -9.78 7.26 6.92
C SER A 177 -9.31 5.82 7.12
N VAL A 178 -7.99 5.61 7.19
CA VAL A 178 -7.41 4.29 7.46
C VAL A 178 -7.68 3.91 8.91
N TYR A 179 -8.59 2.96 9.12
CA TYR A 179 -8.89 2.40 10.42
C TYR A 179 -7.84 1.37 10.85
N ASP A 180 -7.46 0.48 9.93
CA ASP A 180 -6.44 -0.53 10.14
C ASP A 180 -5.62 -0.73 8.86
N LEU A 181 -4.33 -1.03 9.04
CA LEU A 181 -3.40 -1.31 7.97
C LEU A 181 -2.53 -2.50 8.38
N LYS A 182 -2.66 -3.59 7.63
CA LYS A 182 -1.85 -4.78 7.82
C LYS A 182 -0.96 -4.99 6.60
N LEU A 183 0.34 -5.00 6.85
CA LEU A 183 1.38 -5.23 5.86
C LEU A 183 2.12 -6.53 6.21
N THR A 184 2.00 -7.54 5.36
CA THR A 184 2.62 -8.86 5.62
C THR A 184 3.63 -9.16 4.53
N LYS A 185 4.90 -9.31 4.90
CA LYS A 185 5.95 -9.71 3.96
C LYS A 185 5.88 -11.22 3.71
N THR A 186 5.76 -11.62 2.45
CA THR A 186 5.68 -13.04 2.04
C THR A 186 6.98 -13.55 1.43
N SER A 187 7.71 -12.66 0.75
CA SER A 187 9.04 -12.95 0.18
C SER A 187 10.10 -13.24 1.27
N ASN A 188 11.07 -14.10 0.98
CA ASN A 188 12.21 -14.38 1.87
C ASN A 188 13.54 -14.01 1.19
N ASN A 189 14.22 -12.98 1.70
CA ASN A 189 15.50 -12.51 1.15
C ASN A 189 16.36 -11.78 2.19
N ARG A 190 17.57 -11.36 1.79
CA ARG A 190 18.54 -10.70 2.69
C ARG A 190 18.07 -9.34 3.22
N PHE A 191 17.08 -8.71 2.60
CA PHE A 191 16.49 -7.45 3.08
C PHE A 191 15.31 -7.66 4.04
N ASN A 192 15.01 -8.89 4.47
CA ASN A 192 13.89 -9.18 5.38
C ASN A 192 13.83 -8.24 6.58
N THR A 193 14.94 -8.08 7.31
CA THR A 193 14.97 -7.24 8.52
C THR A 193 14.60 -5.79 8.22
N LEU A 194 15.18 -5.21 7.17
CA LEU A 194 14.88 -3.84 6.73
C LEU A 194 13.41 -3.70 6.32
N LEU A 195 12.94 -4.60 5.46
CA LEU A 195 11.61 -4.56 4.87
C LEU A 195 10.50 -4.83 5.90
N ILE A 196 10.74 -5.71 6.87
CA ILE A 196 9.83 -5.95 8.00
C ILE A 196 9.78 -4.71 8.89
N SER A 197 10.94 -4.11 9.22
CA SER A 197 10.97 -2.88 10.03
C SER A 197 10.19 -1.72 9.40
N ILE A 198 10.27 -1.57 8.08
CA ILE A 198 9.49 -0.59 7.32
C ILE A 198 7.99 -0.91 7.44
N ALA A 199 7.60 -2.16 7.19
CA ALA A 199 6.20 -2.59 7.25
C ALA A 199 5.60 -2.44 8.66
N ASP A 200 6.34 -2.77 9.72
CA ASP A 200 5.89 -2.64 11.10
C ASP A 200 5.62 -1.17 11.46
N HIS A 201 6.55 -0.28 11.13
CA HIS A 201 6.38 1.16 11.37
C HIS A 201 5.13 1.72 10.67
N PHE A 202 4.95 1.39 9.40
CA PHE A 202 3.82 1.94 8.64
C PHE A 202 2.47 1.28 8.99
N SER A 203 2.47 0.02 9.41
CA SER A 203 1.27 -0.63 9.96
C SER A 203 0.81 0.07 11.25
N GLN A 204 1.75 0.43 12.13
CA GLN A 204 1.44 1.16 13.37
C GLN A 204 0.95 2.59 13.12
N THR A 205 1.58 3.32 12.20
CA THR A 205 1.19 4.69 11.84
C THR A 205 0.00 4.77 10.90
N LYS A 206 -0.45 3.62 10.36
CA LYS A 206 -1.56 3.51 9.39
C LYS A 206 -1.35 4.34 8.13
N ASN A 207 -0.10 4.58 7.76
CA ASN A 207 0.27 5.45 6.65
C ASN A 207 0.71 4.63 5.43
N ILE A 208 -0.25 4.20 4.62
CA ILE A 208 0.00 3.43 3.39
C ILE A 208 0.80 4.22 2.35
N ASN A 209 0.59 5.53 2.26
CA ASN A 209 1.29 6.37 1.29
C ASN A 209 2.78 6.45 1.63
N GLY A 210 3.11 6.65 2.91
CA GLY A 210 4.48 6.64 3.41
C GLY A 210 5.16 5.29 3.18
N PHE A 211 4.44 4.19 3.36
CA PHE A 211 4.94 2.85 3.06
C PHE A 211 5.31 2.68 1.58
N LEU A 212 4.39 3.01 0.66
CA LEU A 212 4.61 2.89 -0.78
C LEU A 212 5.79 3.74 -1.24
N TYR A 213 5.87 4.98 -0.76
CA TYR A 213 6.98 5.88 -1.06
C TYR A 213 8.33 5.31 -0.56
N THR A 214 8.37 4.86 0.70
CA THR A 214 9.59 4.33 1.32
C THR A 214 10.05 3.04 0.64
N LEU A 215 9.12 2.15 0.25
CA LEU A 215 9.45 0.95 -0.51
C LEU A 215 10.03 1.29 -1.89
N ASN A 216 9.43 2.24 -2.60
CA ASN A 216 9.94 2.66 -3.91
C ASN A 216 11.35 3.27 -3.79
N ALA A 217 11.57 4.14 -2.81
CA ALA A 217 12.88 4.74 -2.54
C ALA A 217 13.93 3.70 -2.11
N CYS A 218 13.53 2.70 -1.34
CA CYS A 218 14.39 1.58 -0.96
C CYS A 218 14.86 0.79 -2.18
N PHE A 219 13.92 0.48 -3.07
CA PHE A 219 14.25 -0.21 -4.30
C PHE A 219 15.17 0.62 -5.21
N GLU A 220 14.87 1.89 -5.39
CA GLU A 220 15.70 2.80 -6.17
C GLU A 220 17.13 2.84 -5.62
N SER A 221 17.28 2.86 -4.29
CA SER A 221 18.57 2.81 -3.60
C SER A 221 19.31 1.49 -3.84
N ILE A 222 18.63 0.34 -3.76
CA ILE A 222 19.22 -0.98 -4.04
C ILE A 222 19.71 -1.05 -5.49
N THR A 223 18.92 -0.56 -6.43
CA THR A 223 19.23 -0.59 -7.86
C THR A 223 20.40 0.33 -8.18
N LYS A 224 20.40 1.56 -7.65
CA LYS A 224 21.52 2.51 -7.77
C LYS A 224 22.81 1.94 -7.17
N ARG A 225 22.73 1.27 -6.02
CA ARG A 225 23.88 0.57 -5.42
C ARG A 225 24.42 -0.50 -6.37
N HIS A 226 23.55 -1.37 -6.87
CA HIS A 226 23.96 -2.49 -7.72
C HIS A 226 24.57 -2.01 -9.05
N SER A 227 23.97 -1.01 -9.69
CA SER A 227 24.54 -0.42 -10.92
C SER A 227 25.89 0.25 -10.64
N THR A 228 26.02 0.97 -9.53
CA THR A 228 27.28 1.60 -9.15
C THR A 228 28.38 0.57 -8.86
N PHE A 229 28.06 -0.51 -8.16
CA PHE A 229 29.00 -1.60 -7.93
C PHE A 229 29.44 -2.27 -9.24
N LYS A 230 28.50 -2.49 -10.16
CA LYS A 230 28.81 -3.04 -11.49
C LYS A 230 29.81 -2.16 -12.24
N GLU A 231 29.54 -0.86 -12.30
CA GLU A 231 30.44 0.10 -12.97
C GLU A 231 31.83 0.16 -12.34
N LEU A 232 31.90 0.20 -10.99
CA LEU A 232 33.18 0.22 -10.28
C LEU A 232 33.97 -1.07 -10.53
N TYR A 233 33.32 -2.22 -10.45
CA TYR A 233 33.98 -3.51 -10.64
C TYR A 233 34.50 -3.68 -12.07
N GLN A 234 33.69 -3.31 -13.07
CA GLN A 234 34.12 -3.32 -14.48
C GLN A 234 35.31 -2.41 -14.73
N ARG A 235 35.39 -1.27 -14.03
CA ARG A 235 36.49 -0.32 -14.16
C ARG A 235 37.80 -0.80 -13.54
N TYR A 236 37.75 -1.50 -12.40
CA TYR A 236 38.96 -1.79 -11.61
C TYR A 236 39.39 -3.26 -11.59
N VAL A 237 38.51 -4.22 -11.89
CA VAL A 237 38.81 -5.66 -11.74
C VAL A 237 38.79 -6.41 -13.07
N SER A 238 38.28 -5.79 -14.16
CA SER A 238 38.22 -6.37 -15.52
C SER A 238 37.60 -7.79 -15.61
N ASP A 239 36.84 -8.18 -14.59
CA ASP A 239 36.16 -9.47 -14.47
C ASP A 239 34.65 -9.30 -14.70
N ASP A 240 33.98 -10.40 -15.06
CA ASP A 240 32.53 -10.43 -15.17
C ASP A 240 31.86 -10.26 -13.79
N PHE A 241 31.20 -9.12 -13.60
CA PHE A 241 30.52 -8.76 -12.35
C PHE A 241 29.28 -9.64 -12.10
N GLU A 242 28.54 -9.99 -13.16
CA GLU A 242 27.23 -10.64 -13.02
C GLU A 242 27.34 -12.09 -12.52
N SER A 243 28.40 -12.80 -12.89
CA SER A 243 28.63 -14.17 -12.39
C SER A 243 29.06 -14.25 -10.92
N ARG A 244 29.55 -13.16 -10.31
CA ARG A 244 30.08 -13.15 -8.93
C ARG A 244 29.27 -12.33 -7.93
N HIS A 245 28.47 -11.37 -8.38
CA HIS A 245 27.81 -10.40 -7.49
C HIS A 245 26.30 -10.38 -7.70
N SER A 246 25.58 -10.84 -6.68
CA SER A 246 24.12 -10.74 -6.62
C SER A 246 23.68 -9.33 -6.20
N ILE A 247 22.50 -8.89 -6.63
CA ILE A 247 21.84 -7.65 -6.15
C ILE A 247 21.63 -7.64 -4.62
N TYR A 248 21.58 -8.82 -3.99
CA TYR A 248 21.49 -8.98 -2.54
C TYR A 248 22.81 -8.71 -1.81
N ASN A 249 23.95 -8.69 -2.51
CA ASN A 249 25.23 -8.41 -1.90
C ASN A 249 25.38 -6.91 -1.61
N ASN A 250 25.64 -6.58 -0.35
CA ASN A 250 25.96 -5.23 0.11
C ASN A 250 27.46 -4.91 0.02
N THR A 251 28.30 -5.91 -0.24
CA THR A 251 29.75 -5.76 -0.32
C THR A 251 30.25 -5.98 -1.74
N VAL A 252 31.20 -5.15 -2.16
CA VAL A 252 32.01 -5.37 -3.36
C VAL A 252 33.49 -5.31 -3.00
N HIS A 253 34.27 -6.25 -3.53
CA HIS A 253 35.71 -6.26 -3.35
C HIS A 253 36.39 -5.63 -4.58
N LEU A 254 37.13 -4.55 -4.36
CA LEU A 254 37.91 -3.83 -5.35
C LEU A 254 39.35 -3.80 -4.81
N PRO A 255 40.20 -4.80 -5.09
CA PRO A 255 41.51 -4.89 -4.45
C PRO A 255 42.29 -3.58 -4.51
N PRO A 256 42.81 -3.07 -3.36
CA PRO A 256 42.85 -3.71 -2.04
C PRO A 256 41.70 -3.32 -1.08
N ILE A 257 40.68 -2.60 -1.55
CA ILE A 257 39.54 -2.17 -0.74
C ILE A 257 38.35 -3.15 -0.83
N GLN A 258 37.55 -3.19 0.22
CA GLN A 258 36.25 -3.83 0.33
C GLN A 258 35.26 -2.74 0.71
N LEU A 259 34.35 -2.45 -0.20
CA LEU A 259 33.31 -1.44 -0.04
C LEU A 259 32.03 -2.13 0.43
N THR A 260 31.43 -1.63 1.51
CA THR A 260 30.14 -2.08 2.04
C THR A 260 29.13 -0.94 1.94
N TRP A 261 28.02 -1.19 1.26
CA TRP A 261 26.92 -0.25 1.08
C TRP A 261 25.62 -0.85 1.61
N ASP A 262 25.25 -0.41 2.80
CA ASP A 262 24.03 -0.77 3.49
C ASP A 262 22.95 0.29 3.31
N ILE A 263 21.70 -0.16 3.42
CA ILE A 263 20.52 0.70 3.39
C ILE A 263 19.85 0.53 4.75
N VAL A 264 19.65 1.66 5.42
CA VAL A 264 19.14 1.72 6.78
C VAL A 264 17.82 2.49 6.76
N PHE A 265 16.88 2.02 7.56
CA PHE A 265 15.62 2.69 7.80
C PHE A 265 15.57 3.13 9.26
N ASP A 266 15.38 4.43 9.46
CA ASP A 266 15.08 5.03 10.76
C ASP A 266 13.65 5.60 10.72
N PRO A 267 12.77 5.26 11.66
CA PRO A 267 11.42 5.82 11.75
C PRO A 267 11.35 7.37 11.79
N HIS A 268 12.41 8.04 12.25
CA HIS A 268 12.48 9.49 12.38
C HIS A 268 13.16 10.15 11.18
N ASP A 269 14.26 9.57 10.71
CA ASP A 269 15.09 10.15 9.64
C ASP A 269 14.79 9.55 8.25
N GLY A 270 13.95 8.53 8.19
CA GLY A 270 13.56 7.84 6.97
C GLY A 270 14.64 6.87 6.46
N LEU A 271 14.68 6.69 5.15
CA LEU A 271 15.60 5.76 4.50
C LEU A 271 16.89 6.47 4.10
N TYR A 272 18.04 5.93 4.50
CA TYR A 272 19.35 6.44 4.10
C TYR A 272 20.34 5.32 3.77
N SER A 273 21.39 5.68 3.06
CA SER A 273 22.47 4.79 2.67
C SER A 273 23.67 4.97 3.58
N GLN A 274 24.22 3.87 4.09
CA GLN A 274 25.46 3.86 4.85
C GLN A 274 26.55 3.19 4.02
N LEU A 275 27.62 3.93 3.76
CA LEU A 275 28.74 3.46 2.98
C LEU A 275 30.00 3.42 3.83
N THR A 276 30.71 2.29 3.77
CA THR A 276 31.96 2.07 4.51
C THR A 276 32.96 1.31 3.67
N VAL A 277 34.24 1.52 3.94
CA VAL A 277 35.35 0.69 3.41
C VAL A 277 36.06 -0.02 4.56
N ASN A 278 37.10 -0.80 4.28
CA ASN A 278 37.94 -1.42 5.32
C ASN A 278 38.29 -0.41 6.41
N SER A 279 38.31 -0.86 7.66
CA SER A 279 38.51 -0.01 8.84
C SER A 279 39.73 0.91 8.73
N GLN A 280 40.82 0.42 8.11
CA GLN A 280 42.05 1.19 7.88
C GLN A 280 41.85 2.45 7.02
N PHE A 281 40.92 2.43 6.07
CA PHE A 281 40.72 3.51 5.09
C PHE A 281 39.43 4.32 5.33
N ASN A 282 38.60 3.91 6.30
CA ASN A 282 37.24 4.39 6.43
C ASN A 282 37.13 5.86 6.84
N SER A 283 38.04 6.38 7.67
CA SER A 283 38.05 7.80 8.05
C SER A 283 38.36 8.69 6.84
N THR A 284 39.45 8.40 6.14
CA THR A 284 39.86 9.12 4.93
C THR A 284 38.80 9.04 3.84
N PHE A 285 38.18 7.86 3.68
CA PHE A 285 37.10 7.69 2.71
C PHE A 285 35.87 8.54 3.02
N LYS A 286 35.46 8.64 4.30
CA LYS A 286 34.34 9.48 4.71
C LYS A 286 34.59 10.96 4.42
N GLU A 287 35.78 11.45 4.73
CA GLU A 287 36.17 12.82 4.41
C GLU A 287 36.11 13.06 2.89
N MET A 288 36.65 12.16 2.08
CA MET A 288 36.59 12.29 0.61
C MET A 288 35.15 12.29 0.09
N LEU A 289 34.28 11.45 0.68
CA LEU A 289 32.88 11.32 0.27
C LEU A 289 32.11 12.63 0.38
N GLU A 290 32.37 13.42 1.43
CA GLU A 290 31.75 14.73 1.65
C GLU A 290 32.11 15.75 0.56
N PHE A 291 33.33 15.70 0.03
CA PHE A 291 33.82 16.70 -0.94
C PHE A 291 33.67 16.28 -2.41
N TYR A 292 33.82 14.99 -2.73
CA TYR A 292 34.01 14.54 -4.11
C TYR A 292 32.87 13.63 -4.62
N GLY A 293 31.97 13.21 -3.74
CA GLY A 293 30.95 12.22 -4.04
C GLY A 293 31.52 10.82 -4.28
N LEU A 294 30.63 9.83 -4.39
CA LEU A 294 30.98 8.41 -4.30
C LEU A 294 32.08 7.95 -5.27
N LYS A 295 31.84 8.07 -6.58
CA LYS A 295 32.72 7.46 -7.60
C LYS A 295 34.12 8.08 -7.57
N LYS A 296 34.22 9.39 -7.39
CA LYS A 296 35.50 10.10 -7.34
C LYS A 296 36.26 9.82 -6.05
N SER A 297 35.57 9.69 -4.92
CA SER A 297 36.18 9.31 -3.64
C SER A 297 36.82 7.93 -3.70
N ILE A 298 36.16 6.96 -4.34
CA ILE A 298 36.73 5.62 -4.54
C ILE A 298 37.96 5.69 -5.44
N ALA A 299 37.91 6.45 -6.54
CA ALA A 299 39.04 6.60 -7.44
C ALA A 299 40.26 7.21 -6.74
N LEU A 300 40.07 8.31 -6.01
CA LEU A 300 41.13 8.97 -5.23
C LEU A 300 41.67 8.07 -4.12
N LEU A 301 40.82 7.26 -3.49
CA LEU A 301 41.26 6.33 -2.46
C LEU A 301 42.18 5.26 -3.05
N LEU A 302 41.82 4.67 -4.19
CA LEU A 302 42.64 3.68 -4.89
C LEU A 302 43.97 4.29 -5.36
N GLU A 303 43.96 5.48 -5.96
CA GLU A 303 45.18 6.19 -6.37
C GLU A 303 46.12 6.47 -5.19
N ASN A 304 45.58 6.89 -4.04
CA ASN A 304 46.39 7.14 -2.84
C ASN A 304 47.03 5.86 -2.30
N ILE A 305 46.34 4.73 -2.38
CA ILE A 305 46.87 3.43 -1.94
C ILE A 305 47.99 2.96 -2.88
N ASP A 306 47.84 3.12 -4.19
CA ASP A 306 48.86 2.74 -5.18
C ASP A 306 50.13 3.60 -5.05
N ASN A 307 49.97 4.89 -4.75
CA ASN A 307 51.09 5.82 -4.52
C ASN A 307 51.85 5.54 -3.21
N VAL A 308 51.20 4.97 -2.19
CA VAL A 308 51.84 4.60 -0.91
C VAL A 308 52.51 3.23 -1.00
N SER A 309 52.07 2.38 -1.92
CA SER A 309 52.62 1.03 -2.12
C SER A 309 53.73 0.94 -3.19
N SER A 310 54.00 2.03 -3.91
CA SER A 310 55.10 2.15 -4.88
C SER A 310 56.32 2.86 -4.24
N PRO A 311 57.42 2.15 -3.91
CA PRO A 311 58.64 2.75 -3.36
C PRO A 311 59.45 3.58 -4.35
#